data_AF-A0A660SF06-F1
#
_entry.id   AF-A0A660SF06-F1
#
_cell.length_a   1.000
_cell.length_b   1.000
_cell.length_c   1.000
_cell.angle_alpha   90.00
_cell.angle_beta   90.00
_cell.angle_gamma   90.00
#
_symmetry.space_group_name_H-M   'P 1'
#
loop_
_entity.id
_entity.type
_entity.pdbx_description
1 polymer ?
#
loop_
_entity_poly.entity_id
_entity_poly.type
_entity_poly.pdbx_seq_one_letter_code
_entity_poly.pdbx_strand_id
1 'polypeptide(L)'
;MKEEWIEEAKRITFDRFPEFKGIEPEVKSREYKVSSRLLAKLGLGGRETIRRETILTFVREFTADDGVKMKRILKVHIDSRGRITKFSGTK
;
A
#
# COMPACT_ATOMS: atom_id res chain seq x y z
N MET A 1 4.22 17.72 0.30
CA MET A 1 2.98 17.00 -0.09
C MET A 1 3.14 15.48 -0.19
N LYS A 2 3.94 14.89 -1.09
CA LYS A 2 4.08 13.41 -1.11
C LYS A 2 4.79 12.86 0.14
N GLU A 3 5.76 13.58 0.69
CA GLU A 3 6.54 13.15 1.86
C GLU A 3 5.70 13.09 3.14
N GLU A 4 4.84 14.08 3.39
CA GLU A 4 3.97 14.13 4.58
C GLU A 4 3.02 12.92 4.65
N TRP A 5 2.49 12.49 3.50
CA TRP A 5 1.62 11.31 3.43
C TRP A 5 2.37 10.01 3.70
N ILE A 6 3.65 9.95 3.31
CA ILE A 6 4.50 8.80 3.57
C ILE A 6 4.82 8.72 5.06
N GLU A 7 5.10 9.85 5.71
CA GLU A 7 5.34 9.90 7.16
C GLU A 7 4.09 9.54 7.97
N GLU A 8 2.93 10.09 7.61
CA GLU A 8 1.68 9.77 8.30
C GLU A 8 1.32 8.28 8.12
N ALA A 9 1.49 7.75 6.90
CA ALA A 9 1.27 6.34 6.64
C ALA A 9 2.28 5.44 7.35
N LYS A 10 3.55 5.83 7.44
CA LYS A 10 4.56 5.13 8.27
C LYS A 10 4.13 5.11 9.73
N ARG A 11 3.69 6.24 10.28
CA ARG A 11 3.26 6.36 11.68
C ARG A 11 2.08 5.45 11.99
N ILE A 12 1.02 5.49 11.16
CA ILE A 12 -0.15 4.60 11.32
C ILE A 12 0.25 3.13 11.16
N THR A 13 1.16 2.84 10.24
CA THR A 13 1.65 1.47 10.02
C THR A 13 2.43 0.96 11.23
N PHE A 14 3.30 1.77 11.84
CA PHE A 14 4.06 1.39 13.02
C PHE A 14 3.20 1.27 14.28
N ASP A 15 2.17 2.08 14.40
CA ASP A 15 1.19 1.99 15.49
C ASP A 15 0.42 0.67 15.42
N ARG A 16 -0.03 0.31 14.21
CA ARG A 16 -0.82 -0.91 13.97
C ARG A 16 0.03 -2.18 13.89
N PHE A 17 1.25 -2.08 13.38
CA PHE A 17 2.20 -3.17 13.17
C PHE A 17 3.58 -2.76 13.68
N PRO A 18 3.80 -2.78 15.01
CA PRO A 18 5.07 -2.37 15.62
C PRO A 18 6.26 -3.22 15.16
N GLU A 19 5.98 -4.42 14.66
CA GLU A 19 6.94 -5.31 14.02
C GLU A 19 7.62 -4.72 12.77
N PHE A 20 7.04 -3.72 12.10
CA PHE A 20 7.70 -3.04 10.97
C PHE A 20 8.38 -1.73 11.37
N LYS A 21 8.38 -1.38 12.67
CA LYS A 21 8.97 -0.13 13.17
C LYS A 21 10.46 -0.08 12.86
N GLY A 22 10.87 0.97 12.15
CA GLY A 22 12.27 1.16 11.72
C GLY A 22 12.63 0.53 10.38
N ILE A 23 11.69 -0.18 9.72
CA ILE A 23 11.89 -0.67 8.35
C ILE A 23 11.55 0.43 7.36
N GLU A 24 12.45 0.71 6.43
CA GLU A 24 12.18 1.64 5.35
C GLU A 24 11.26 0.98 4.30
N PRO A 25 10.08 1.55 4.02
CA PRO A 25 9.21 1.04 2.98
C PRO A 25 9.73 1.41 1.60
N GLU A 26 9.63 0.48 0.67
CA GLU A 26 9.77 0.77 -0.75
C GLU A 26 8.52 1.52 -1.23
N VAL A 27 8.70 2.72 -1.78
CA VAL A 27 7.62 3.57 -2.28
C VAL A 27 7.44 3.38 -3.78
N LYS A 28 6.32 2.79 -4.18
CA LYS A 28 5.94 2.64 -5.60
C LYS A 28 4.70 3.46 -5.91
N SER A 29 4.81 4.38 -6.86
CA SER A 29 3.64 5.08 -7.41
C SER A 29 3.10 4.30 -8.61
N ARG A 30 1.82 3.93 -8.57
CA ARG A 30 1.13 3.26 -9.66
C ARG A 30 -0.01 4.14 -10.15
N GLU A 31 0.02 4.45 -11.43
CA GLU A 31 -1.11 5.07 -12.11
C GLU A 31 -1.87 3.98 -12.86
N TYR A 32 -3.18 3.92 -12.70
CA TYR A 32 -4.03 3.01 -13.46
C TYR A 32 -5.23 3.76 -14.03
N LYS A 33 -5.46 3.55 -15.33
CA LYS A 33 -6.66 4.05 -16.00
C LYS A 33 -7.80 3.09 -15.73
N VAL A 34 -8.86 3.61 -15.11
CA VAL A 34 -10.11 2.85 -15.01
C VAL A 34 -10.87 3.06 -16.31
N SER A 35 -10.97 2.01 -17.12
CA SER A 35 -11.64 2.11 -18.42
C SER A 35 -13.13 2.35 -18.24
N SER A 36 -13.69 3.22 -19.09
CA SER A 36 -15.12 3.48 -19.17
C SER A 36 -15.93 2.21 -19.43
N ARG A 37 -15.36 1.24 -20.16
CA ARG A 37 -16.00 -0.06 -20.43
C ARG A 37 -16.17 -0.91 -19.17
N LEU A 38 -15.19 -0.92 -18.27
CA LEU A 38 -15.30 -1.61 -16.98
C LEU A 38 -16.33 -0.93 -16.07
N LEU A 39 -16.36 0.41 -16.08
CA LEU A 39 -17.36 1.19 -15.34
C LEU A 39 -18.78 0.91 -15.85
N ALA A 40 -18.99 0.89 -17.17
CA ALA A 40 -20.27 0.57 -17.78
C ALA A 40 -20.75 -0.85 -17.43
N LYS A 41 -19.84 -1.84 -17.40
CA LYS A 41 -20.17 -3.21 -16.95
C LYS A 41 -20.60 -3.27 -15.48
N LEU A 42 -20.15 -2.32 -14.66
CA LEU A 42 -20.53 -2.20 -13.26
C LEU A 42 -21.77 -1.30 -13.06
N GLY A 43 -22.42 -0.85 -14.13
CA GLY A 43 -23.55 0.08 -14.08
C GLY A 43 -23.17 1.49 -13.62
N LEU A 44 -21.88 1.79 -13.53
CA LEU A 44 -21.36 3.09 -13.14
C LEU A 44 -21.22 3.94 -14.40
N GLY A 45 -22.13 4.89 -14.60
CA GLY A 45 -22.01 5.90 -15.65
C GLY A 45 -20.81 6.79 -15.37
N GLY A 46 -19.68 6.55 -16.05
CA GLY A 46 -18.44 7.26 -15.74
C GLY A 46 -17.50 7.42 -16.94
N ARG A 47 -16.91 8.62 -17.04
CA ARG A 47 -15.79 8.91 -17.96
C ARG A 47 -14.52 8.23 -17.44
N GLU A 48 -13.60 7.91 -18.37
CA GLU A 48 -12.28 7.37 -18.01
C GLU A 48 -11.63 8.24 -16.93
N THR A 49 -11.34 7.61 -15.79
CA THR A 49 -10.73 8.30 -14.65
C THR A 49 -9.34 7.72 -14.44
N ILE A 50 -8.35 8.59 -14.46
CA ILE A 50 -6.98 8.24 -14.08
C ILE A 50 -6.95 8.21 -12.55
N ARG A 51 -6.72 7.03 -11.97
CA ARG A 51 -6.46 6.90 -10.54
C ARG A 51 -4.98 6.75 -10.30
N ARG A 52 -4.47 7.49 -9.32
CA ARG A 52 -3.09 7.41 -8.84
C ARG A 52 -3.11 6.83 -7.45
N GLU A 53 -2.33 5.77 -7.25
CA GLU A 53 -2.17 5.12 -5.96
C GLU A 53 -0.68 5.03 -5.64
N THR A 54 -0.32 5.34 -4.41
CA THR A 54 1.02 5.15 -3.87
C THR A 54 0.99 3.94 -2.97
N ILE A 55 1.86 2.97 -3.24
CA ILE A 55 1.98 1.72 -2.49
C ILE A 55 3.28 1.78 -1.72
N LEU A 56 3.19 1.71 -0.39
CA LEU A 56 4.33 1.51 0.50
C LEU A 56 4.47 0.02 0.79
N THR A 57 5.61 -0.57 0.42
CA THR A 57 5.88 -1.98 0.68
C THR A 57 6.95 -2.10 1.75
N PHE A 58 6.58 -2.62 2.91
CA PHE A 58 7.49 -2.97 4.00
C PHE A 58 7.83 -4.45 3.88
N VAL A 59 9.11 -4.78 3.86
CA VAL A 59 9.60 -6.16 3.83
C VAL A 59 10.40 -6.39 5.09
N ARG A 60 9.97 -7.36 5.90
CA ARG A 60 10.71 -7.84 7.07
C ARG A 60 11.11 -9.28 6.85
N GLU A 61 12.40 -9.56 6.95
CA GLU A 61 12.90 -10.92 7.09
C GLU A 61 12.97 -11.27 8.57
N PHE A 62 12.40 -12.42 8.95
CA PHE A 62 12.55 -12.99 10.29
C PHE A 62 12.93 -14.46 10.17
N THR A 63 13.79 -14.91 11.06
CA THR A 63 14.19 -16.32 11.15
C THR A 63 13.26 -16.99 12.15
N ALA A 64 12.53 -18.01 11.70
CA ALA A 64 11.77 -18.87 12.59
C ALA A 64 12.73 -19.80 13.37
N ASP A 65 12.30 -20.32 14.52
CA ASP A 65 13.10 -21.22 15.37
C ASP A 65 13.71 -22.43 14.63
N ASP A 66 13.07 -22.92 13.56
CA ASP A 66 13.57 -24.00 12.71
C ASP A 66 14.67 -23.57 11.70
N GLY A 67 15.20 -22.35 11.80
CA GLY A 67 16.22 -21.82 10.90
C GLY A 67 15.70 -21.37 9.52
N VAL A 68 14.39 -21.48 9.29
CA VAL A 68 13.75 -21.03 8.05
C VAL A 68 13.62 -19.52 8.03
N LYS A 69 14.17 -18.86 7.00
CA LYS A 69 14.00 -17.43 6.76
C LYS A 69 12.62 -17.17 6.15
N MET A 70 11.73 -16.56 6.92
CA MET A 70 10.42 -16.14 6.46
C MET A 70 10.42 -14.65 6.13
N LYS A 71 9.70 -14.29 5.06
CA LYS A 71 9.52 -12.92 4.61
C LYS A 71 8.11 -12.47 4.92
N ARG A 72 7.96 -11.50 5.83
CA ARG A 72 6.70 -10.79 6.01
C ARG A 72 6.68 -9.56 5.13
N ILE A 73 5.69 -9.49 4.26
CA ILE A 73 5.51 -8.36 3.35
C ILE A 73 4.21 -7.67 3.75
N LEU A 74 4.29 -6.38 4.05
CA LEU A 74 3.15 -5.52 4.31
C LEU A 74 3.10 -4.43 3.25
N LYS A 75 1.98 -4.36 2.53
CA LYS A 75 1.70 -3.35 1.52
C LYS A 75 0.63 -2.41 2.02
N VAL A 76 0.91 -1.12 2.00
CA VAL A 76 -0.01 -0.06 2.39
C VAL A 76 -0.34 0.74 1.14
N HIS A 77 -1.61 0.75 0.77
CA HIS A 77 -2.11 1.48 -0.39
C HIS A 77 -2.62 2.84 0.06
N ILE A 78 -2.16 3.89 -0.62
CA ILE A 78 -2.46 5.29 -0.33
C ILE A 78 -3.03 5.90 -1.62
N ASP A 79 -4.20 6.52 -1.54
CA ASP A 79 -4.77 7.23 -2.68
C ASP A 79 -4.03 8.55 -2.95
N SER A 80 -4.26 9.12 -4.13
CA SER A 80 -3.90 10.47 -4.57
C SER A 80 -4.25 11.61 -3.60
N ARG A 81 -5.05 11.36 -2.56
CA ARG A 81 -5.42 12.30 -1.50
C ARG A 81 -4.64 12.09 -0.19
N GLY A 82 -3.66 11.19 -0.17
CA GLY A 82 -2.90 10.84 1.04
C GLY A 82 -3.63 9.91 2.01
N ARG A 83 -4.82 9.41 1.65
CA ARG A 83 -5.60 8.51 2.51
C ARG A 83 -5.19 7.07 2.30
N ILE A 84 -4.96 6.34 3.39
CA ILE A 84 -4.73 4.90 3.33
C ILE A 84 -6.02 4.21 2.91
N THR A 85 -6.01 3.55 1.76
CA THR A 85 -7.17 2.82 1.22
C THR A 85 -7.17 1.37 1.66
N LYS A 86 -6.01 0.75 1.83
CA LYS A 86 -5.91 -0.68 2.15
C LYS A 86 -4.57 -1.07 2.78
N PHE A 87 -4.62 -1.98 3.75
CA PHE A 87 -3.47 -2.76 4.20
C PHE A 87 -3.57 -4.17 3.61
N SER A 88 -2.50 -4.66 3.01
CA SER A 88 -2.42 -6.00 2.43
C SER A 88 -1.13 -6.65 2.88
N GLY A 89 -1.21 -7.73 3.64
CA GLY A 89 -0.04 -8.44 4.14
C GLY A 89 -0.10 -9.93 3.83
N THR A 90 1.07 -10.54 3.69
CA THR A 90 1.20 -11.99 3.82
C THR A 90 1.32 -12.32 5.31
N LYS A 91 0.53 -13.31 5.75
CA LYS A 91 0.57 -13.85 7.10
C LYS A 91 1.76 -14.77 7.27
#